data_AF-A0A143X7N1-F1
#
_entry.id   AF-A0A143X7N1-F1
#
_cell.length_a   1.000
_cell.length_b   1.000
_cell.length_c   1.000
_cell.angle_alpha   90.00
_cell.angle_beta   90.00
_cell.angle_gamma   90.00
#
_symmetry.space_group_name_H-M   'P 1'
#
loop_
_entity.id
_entity.type
_entity.pdbx_description
1 polymer ?
#
loop_
_entity_poly.entity_id
_entity_poly.type
_entity_poly.pdbx_seq_one_letter_code
_entity_poly.pdbx_strand_id
1 'polypeptide(L)'
;MNPMVKKRLRIIAILTTIIWMGVIFLFSADNGVESHELSDKCLKFINQSILVFTGKNLELSISPEHYAMIEFYLRKMAHMFIYLILSINIMIVLFTFNMNISSRILLTTIICFGYAITDEFHQSFVGGRSARFLDCLIDTGGAIIGVFISLILYCILYTIMTKYQKKTGIVTSKYK
;
A
#
# COMPACT_ATOMS: atom_id res chain seq x y z
N MET A 1 21.50 12.46 10.78
CA MET A 1 21.88 11.66 9.59
C MET A 1 22.73 12.53 8.68
N ASN A 2 23.80 12.00 8.08
CA ASN A 2 24.66 12.75 7.16
C ASN A 2 23.81 13.40 6.03
N PRO A 3 23.96 14.71 5.73
CA PRO A 3 23.18 15.40 4.71
C PRO A 3 23.21 14.72 3.32
N MET A 4 24.36 14.16 2.93
CA MET A 4 24.50 13.43 1.67
C MET A 4 23.70 12.13 1.65
N VAL A 5 23.69 11.39 2.76
CA VAL A 5 22.88 10.17 2.92
C VAL A 5 21.39 10.50 2.87
N LYS A 6 20.97 11.59 3.53
CA LYS A 6 19.58 12.08 3.49
C LYS A 6 19.14 12.43 2.07
N LYS A 7 20.02 13.08 1.30
CA LYS A 7 19.75 13.43 -0.10
C LYS A 7 19.64 12.19 -0.99
N ARG A 8 20.54 11.21 -0.85
CA ARG A 8 20.50 9.95 -1.61
C ARG A 8 19.22 9.15 -1.32
N LEU A 9 18.90 8.97 -0.03
CA LEU A 9 17.68 8.27 0.39
C LEU A 9 16.43 8.96 -0.19
N ARG A 10 16.38 10.29 -0.17
CA ARG A 10 15.27 11.05 -0.74
C ARG A 10 15.11 10.77 -2.23
N ILE A 11 16.19 10.82 -3.01
CA ILE A 11 16.14 10.58 -4.45
C ILE A 11 15.64 9.16 -4.73
N ILE A 12 16.20 8.15 -4.05
CA ILE A 12 15.79 6.76 -4.21
C ILE A 12 14.31 6.59 -3.85
N ALA A 13 13.87 7.13 -2.72
CA ALA A 13 12.49 7.02 -2.28
C ALA A 13 11.51 7.69 -3.26
N ILE A 14 11.84 8.88 -3.78
CA ILE A 14 11.02 9.56 -4.80
C ILE A 14 10.92 8.71 -6.07
N LEU A 15 12.04 8.15 -6.55
CA LEU A 15 12.04 7.29 -7.73
C LEU A 15 11.16 6.06 -7.52
N THR A 16 11.28 5.38 -6.37
CA THR A 16 10.42 4.23 -6.05
C THR A 16 8.95 4.63 -5.95
N THR A 17 8.62 5.79 -5.36
CA THR A 17 7.24 6.32 -5.36
C THR A 17 6.70 6.50 -6.77
N ILE A 18 7.47 7.12 -7.66
CA ILE A 18 7.05 7.37 -9.05
C ILE A 18 6.85 6.05 -9.81
N ILE A 19 7.78 5.10 -9.66
CA ILE A 19 7.65 3.76 -10.26
C ILE A 19 6.37 3.09 -9.75
N TRP A 20 6.10 3.16 -8.45
CA TRP A 20 4.92 2.55 -7.86
C TRP A 20 3.62 3.21 -8.32
N MET A 21 3.60 4.54 -8.45
CA MET A 21 2.48 5.25 -9.08
C MET A 21 2.25 4.77 -10.51
N GLY A 22 3.32 4.54 -11.28
CA GLY A 22 3.24 3.92 -12.61
C GLY A 22 2.62 2.52 -12.58
N VAL A 23 3.00 1.67 -11.61
CA VAL A 23 2.39 0.34 -11.43
C VAL A 23 0.88 0.43 -11.17
N ILE A 24 0.46 1.35 -10.30
CA ILE A 24 -0.97 1.59 -10.02
C ILE A 24 -1.68 2.01 -11.30
N PHE A 25 -1.12 2.98 -12.04
CA PHE A 25 -1.70 3.46 -13.29
C PHE A 25 -1.86 2.34 -14.34
N LEU A 26 -0.88 1.43 -14.44
CA LEU A 26 -0.97 0.27 -15.34
C LEU A 26 -2.12 -0.67 -14.94
N PHE A 27 -2.28 -1.01 -13.66
CA PHE A 27 -3.41 -1.83 -13.20
C PHE A 27 -4.77 -1.14 -13.40
N SER A 28 -4.79 0.18 -13.40
CA SER A 28 -5.99 0.98 -13.63
C SER A 28 -6.30 1.21 -15.11
N ALA A 29 -5.34 0.91 -16.00
CA ALA A 29 -5.56 0.90 -17.44
C ALA A 29 -6.21 -0.39 -17.93
N ASP A 30 -6.09 -1.49 -17.17
CA ASP A 30 -6.75 -2.75 -17.48
C ASP A 30 -8.27 -2.57 -17.50
N ASN A 31 -8.92 -3.08 -18.54
CA ASN A 31 -10.37 -3.03 -18.65
C ASN A 31 -11.06 -3.89 -17.60
N GLY A 32 -12.38 -3.76 -17.47
CA GLY A 32 -13.14 -4.51 -16.47
C GLY A 32 -12.89 -6.02 -16.53
N VAL A 33 -12.89 -6.59 -17.75
CA VAL A 33 -12.71 -8.03 -17.98
C VAL A 33 -11.29 -8.47 -17.58
N GLU A 34 -10.26 -7.77 -18.04
CA GLU A 34 -8.86 -8.06 -17.72
C GLU A 34 -8.62 -8.00 -16.20
N SER A 35 -9.19 -6.99 -15.54
CA SER A 35 -9.11 -6.83 -14.10
C SER A 35 -9.79 -7.98 -13.34
N HIS A 36 -10.97 -8.39 -13.79
CA HIS A 36 -11.69 -9.54 -13.24
C HIS A 36 -10.91 -10.85 -13.43
N GLU A 37 -10.30 -11.06 -14.61
CA GLU A 37 -9.51 -12.26 -14.87
C GLU A 37 -8.27 -12.37 -13.96
N LEU A 38 -7.64 -11.24 -13.64
CA LEU A 38 -6.48 -11.23 -12.76
C LEU A 38 -6.85 -11.63 -11.32
N SER A 39 -7.92 -11.07 -10.76
CA SER A 39 -8.41 -11.43 -9.43
C SER A 39 -8.98 -12.85 -9.37
N ASP A 40 -9.64 -13.31 -10.43
CA ASP A 40 -10.11 -14.69 -10.57
C ASP A 40 -8.93 -15.69 -10.57
N LYS A 41 -7.84 -15.39 -11.29
CA LYS A 41 -6.60 -16.20 -11.24
C LYS A 41 -6.03 -16.29 -9.83
N CYS A 42 -6.02 -15.18 -9.08
CA CYS A 42 -5.60 -15.18 -7.68
C CYS A 42 -6.52 -16.05 -6.81
N LEU A 43 -7.83 -15.97 -7.00
CA LEU A 43 -8.79 -16.77 -6.25
C LEU A 43 -8.67 -18.27 -6.58
N LYS A 44 -8.44 -18.63 -7.85
CA LYS A 44 -8.15 -20.01 -8.28
C LYS A 44 -6.88 -20.57 -7.64
N PHE A 45 -5.82 -19.77 -7.55
CA PHE A 45 -4.59 -20.16 -6.84
C PHE A 45 -4.86 -20.43 -5.34
N ILE A 46 -5.69 -19.61 -4.70
CA ILE A 46 -6.12 -19.82 -3.31
C ILE A 46 -6.96 -21.09 -3.19
N ASN A 47 -7.92 -21.31 -4.10
CA ASN A 47 -8.75 -22.51 -4.14
C ASN A 47 -7.89 -23.78 -4.28
N GLN A 48 -6.93 -23.77 -5.20
CA GLN A 48 -5.99 -24.88 -5.39
C GLN A 48 -5.17 -25.16 -4.11
N SER A 49 -4.71 -24.12 -3.43
CA SER A 49 -3.98 -24.28 -2.16
C SER A 49 -4.87 -24.93 -1.10
N ILE A 50 -6.11 -24.46 -0.95
CA ILE A 50 -7.07 -25.01 0.03
C ILE A 50 -7.41 -26.47 -0.29
N LEU A 51 -7.57 -26.80 -1.57
CA LEU A 51 -7.79 -28.17 -2.01
C LEU A 51 -6.64 -29.09 -1.60
N VAL A 52 -5.39 -28.67 -1.79
CA VAL A 52 -4.20 -29.45 -1.41
C VAL A 52 -4.13 -29.65 0.11
N PHE A 53 -4.44 -28.64 0.92
CA PHE A 53 -4.32 -28.73 2.38
C PHE A 53 -5.52 -29.39 3.09
N THR A 54 -6.73 -29.26 2.53
CA THR A 54 -7.97 -29.65 3.22
C THR A 54 -8.78 -30.71 2.48
N GLY A 55 -8.47 -30.98 1.21
CA GLY A 55 -9.26 -31.83 0.32
C GLY A 55 -10.58 -31.21 -0.15
N LYS A 56 -10.87 -29.94 0.20
CA LYS A 56 -12.11 -29.25 -0.19
C LYS A 56 -11.89 -28.32 -1.37
N ASN A 57 -12.77 -28.39 -2.37
CA ASN A 57 -12.79 -27.48 -3.50
C ASN A 57 -13.82 -26.37 -3.27
N LEU A 58 -13.36 -25.13 -3.13
CA LEU A 58 -14.24 -23.96 -2.90
C LEU A 58 -15.23 -23.76 -4.05
N GLU A 59 -14.80 -23.88 -5.30
CA GLU A 59 -15.67 -23.68 -6.48
C GLU A 59 -16.87 -24.63 -6.49
N LEU A 60 -16.69 -25.85 -5.97
CA LEU A 60 -17.77 -26.83 -5.86
C LEU A 60 -18.56 -26.70 -4.55
N SER A 61 -17.99 -26.03 -3.54
CA SER A 61 -18.55 -25.96 -2.18
C SER A 61 -19.39 -24.70 -1.94
N ILE A 62 -19.26 -23.66 -2.77
CA ILE A 62 -20.00 -22.39 -2.63
C ILE A 62 -20.79 -22.07 -3.90
N SER A 63 -21.85 -21.28 -3.75
CA SER A 63 -22.64 -20.86 -4.92
C SER A 63 -21.85 -19.87 -5.80
N PRO A 64 -22.14 -19.79 -7.10
CA PRO A 64 -21.47 -18.87 -8.02
C PRO A 64 -21.53 -17.40 -7.56
N GLU A 65 -22.62 -17.00 -6.91
CA GLU A 65 -22.80 -15.64 -6.38
C GLU A 65 -21.82 -15.35 -5.25
N HIS A 66 -21.62 -16.29 -4.33
CA HIS A 66 -20.66 -16.15 -3.24
C HIS A 66 -19.22 -16.12 -3.78
N TYR A 67 -18.92 -16.91 -4.80
CA TYR A 67 -17.61 -16.91 -5.45
C TYR A 67 -17.31 -15.54 -6.07
N ALA A 68 -18.24 -15.00 -6.85
CA ALA A 68 -18.11 -13.66 -7.45
C ALA A 68 -17.95 -12.56 -6.39
N MET A 69 -18.62 -12.69 -5.25
CA MET A 69 -18.47 -11.75 -4.14
C MET A 69 -17.07 -11.81 -3.52
N ILE A 70 -16.50 -13.01 -3.34
CA ILE A 70 -15.12 -13.18 -2.84
C ILE A 70 -14.11 -12.59 -3.82
N GLU A 71 -14.26 -12.86 -5.13
CA GLU A 71 -13.41 -12.27 -6.18
C GLU A 71 -13.47 -10.74 -6.12
N PHE A 72 -14.68 -10.18 -6.05
CA PHE A 72 -14.88 -8.74 -5.95
C PHE A 72 -14.15 -8.15 -4.74
N TYR A 73 -14.29 -8.75 -3.56
CA TYR A 73 -13.58 -8.29 -2.35
C TYR A 73 -12.07 -8.48 -2.45
N LEU A 74 -11.60 -9.59 -3.03
CA LEU A 74 -10.17 -9.85 -3.25
C LEU A 74 -9.55 -8.76 -4.12
N ARG A 75 -10.23 -8.37 -5.19
CA ARG A 75 -9.82 -7.25 -6.05
C ARG A 75 -9.77 -5.94 -5.28
N LYS A 76 -10.81 -5.60 -4.50
CA LYS A 76 -10.81 -4.37 -3.68
C LYS A 76 -9.69 -4.37 -2.65
N MET A 77 -9.38 -5.51 -2.05
CA MET A 77 -8.24 -5.65 -1.14
C MET A 77 -6.89 -5.50 -1.85
N ALA A 78 -6.77 -5.93 -3.11
CA ALA A 78 -5.57 -5.72 -3.91
C ALA A 78 -5.35 -4.22 -4.20
N HIS A 79 -6.40 -3.48 -4.57
CA HIS A 79 -6.36 -2.03 -4.72
C HIS A 79 -5.97 -1.33 -3.39
N MET A 80 -6.60 -1.73 -2.29
CA MET A 80 -6.26 -1.24 -0.97
C MET A 80 -4.78 -1.50 -0.61
N PHE A 81 -4.24 -2.67 -1.00
CA PHE A 81 -2.85 -3.04 -0.75
C PHE A 81 -1.85 -2.21 -1.58
N ILE A 82 -2.13 -1.92 -2.86
CA ILE A 82 -1.24 -1.06 -3.66
C ILE A 82 -1.18 0.37 -3.10
N TYR A 83 -2.29 0.90 -2.57
CA TYR A 83 -2.31 2.21 -1.90
C TYR A 83 -1.63 2.21 -0.52
N LEU A 84 -1.66 1.08 0.19
CA LEU A 84 -0.85 0.86 1.39
C LEU A 84 0.65 1.02 1.07
N ILE A 85 1.13 0.37 0.00
CA ILE A 85 2.55 0.47 -0.40
C ILE A 85 2.88 1.90 -0.89
N LEU A 86 1.95 2.56 -1.60
CA LEU A 86 2.13 3.95 -2.01
C LEU A 86 2.34 4.87 -0.80
N SER A 87 1.51 4.73 0.24
CA SER A 87 1.59 5.57 1.43
C SER A 87 2.89 5.32 2.22
N ILE A 88 3.37 4.08 2.29
CA ILE A 88 4.69 3.76 2.88
C ILE A 88 5.81 4.50 2.13
N ASN A 89 5.81 4.45 0.79
CA ASN A 89 6.82 5.14 -0.02
C ASN A 89 6.79 6.65 0.22
N ILE A 90 5.61 7.27 0.23
CA ILE A 90 5.45 8.70 0.51
C ILE A 90 5.93 9.03 1.93
N MET A 91 5.59 8.22 2.94
CA MET A 91 6.08 8.40 4.30
C MET A 91 7.61 8.38 4.36
N ILE A 92 8.28 7.43 3.67
CA ILE A 92 9.74 7.37 3.58
C ILE A 92 10.31 8.67 2.99
N VAL A 93 9.71 9.19 1.90
CA VAL A 93 10.10 10.48 1.31
C VAL A 93 9.96 11.60 2.35
N LEU A 94 8.82 11.71 3.03
CA LEU A 94 8.53 12.77 4.00
C LEU A 94 9.38 12.67 5.28
N PHE A 95 9.85 11.49 5.67
CA PHE A 95 10.85 11.33 6.73
C PHE A 95 12.21 11.95 6.37
N THR A 96 12.50 12.17 5.08
CA THR A 96 13.72 12.90 4.65
C THR A 96 13.61 14.42 4.76
N PHE A 97 12.44 14.96 5.14
CA PHE A 97 12.21 16.39 5.36
C PHE A 97 12.09 16.72 6.84
N ASN A 98 12.39 17.97 7.20
CA ASN A 98 12.26 18.45 8.58
C ASN A 98 10.80 18.86 8.86
N MET A 99 9.93 17.87 9.01
CA MET A 99 8.50 18.05 9.29
C MET A 99 8.16 17.46 10.66
N ASN A 100 7.06 17.89 11.27
CA ASN A 100 6.50 17.18 12.41
C ASN A 100 5.75 15.92 11.95
N ILE A 101 5.42 14.99 12.86
CA ILE A 101 4.80 13.72 12.46
C ILE A 101 3.38 13.90 11.90
N SER A 102 2.60 14.82 12.48
CA SER A 102 1.22 15.10 12.09
C SER A 102 1.12 15.62 10.65
N SER A 103 2.02 16.51 10.24
CA SER A 103 2.10 17.00 8.86
C SER A 103 2.48 15.90 7.88
N ARG A 104 3.31 14.92 8.28
CA ARG A 104 3.63 13.76 7.42
C ARG A 104 2.41 12.87 7.20
N ILE A 105 1.68 12.59 8.27
CA ILE A 105 0.44 11.81 8.23
C ILE A 105 -0.57 12.51 7.32
N LEU A 106 -0.87 13.79 7.60
CA LEU A 106 -1.86 14.56 6.86
C LEU A 106 -1.49 14.65 5.37
N LEU A 107 -0.25 15.01 5.06
CA LEU A 107 0.19 15.17 3.68
C LEU A 107 0.18 13.84 2.92
N THR A 108 0.60 12.74 3.57
CA THR A 108 0.54 11.41 2.94
C THR A 108 -0.89 11.01 2.62
N THR A 109 -1.81 11.16 3.59
CA THR A 109 -3.22 10.82 3.38
C THR A 109 -3.85 11.67 2.27
N ILE A 110 -3.56 12.98 2.24
CA ILE A 110 -4.06 13.87 1.17
C ILE A 110 -3.50 13.46 -0.19
N ILE A 111 -2.20 13.17 -0.30
CA ILE A 111 -1.59 12.74 -1.57
C ILE A 111 -2.20 11.42 -2.04
N CYS A 112 -2.33 10.43 -1.16
CA CYS A 112 -2.93 9.14 -1.53
C CYS A 112 -4.40 9.28 -1.94
N PHE A 113 -5.20 10.05 -1.19
CA PHE A 113 -6.60 10.30 -1.52
C PHE A 113 -6.74 11.04 -2.85
N GLY A 114 -5.91 12.08 -3.07
CA GLY A 114 -5.86 12.79 -4.35
C GLY A 114 -5.48 11.86 -5.51
N TYR A 115 -4.52 10.95 -5.30
CA TYR A 115 -4.13 9.97 -6.30
C TYR A 115 -5.24 8.93 -6.56
N ALA A 116 -5.98 8.51 -5.53
CA ALA A 116 -7.14 7.63 -5.68
C ALA A 116 -8.25 8.30 -6.51
N ILE A 117 -8.48 9.60 -6.32
CA ILE A 117 -9.41 10.36 -7.17
C ILE A 117 -8.94 10.37 -8.63
N THR A 118 -7.65 10.63 -8.88
CA THR A 118 -7.14 10.61 -10.26
C THR A 118 -7.21 9.24 -10.90
N ASP A 119 -7.05 8.18 -10.10
CA ASP A 119 -7.13 6.80 -10.55
C ASP A 119 -8.56 6.41 -10.94
N GLU A 120 -9.55 6.68 -10.08
CA GLU A 120 -10.96 6.46 -10.37
C GLU A 120 -11.45 7.31 -11.56
N PHE A 121 -10.95 8.55 -11.68
CA PHE A 121 -11.20 9.39 -12.84
C PHE A 121 -10.65 8.75 -14.12
N HIS A 122 -9.42 8.24 -14.10
CA HIS A 122 -8.85 7.52 -15.24
C HIS A 122 -9.66 6.27 -15.59
N GLN A 123 -10.02 5.45 -14.59
CA GLN A 123 -10.84 4.25 -14.78
C GLN A 123 -12.21 4.58 -15.39
N SER A 124 -12.76 5.79 -15.18
CA SER A 124 -14.03 6.20 -15.81
C SER A 124 -13.98 6.25 -17.34
N PHE A 125 -12.78 6.32 -17.93
CA PHE A 125 -12.56 6.27 -19.38
C PHE A 125 -12.23 4.85 -19.89
N VAL A 126 -12.10 3.88 -18.98
CA VAL A 126 -11.72 2.50 -19.31
C VAL A 126 -12.97 1.63 -19.40
N GLY A 127 -13.09 0.87 -20.50
CA GLY A 127 -14.26 0.02 -20.75
C GLY A 127 -14.49 -1.03 -19.65
N GLY A 128 -15.75 -1.22 -19.23
CA GLY A 128 -16.11 -2.22 -18.23
C GLY A 128 -15.70 -1.88 -16.79
N ARG A 129 -15.10 -0.70 -16.55
CA ARG A 129 -14.86 -0.16 -15.20
C ARG A 129 -15.99 0.79 -14.81
N SER A 130 -16.31 0.84 -13.52
CA SER A 130 -17.23 1.82 -12.96
C SER A 130 -16.49 2.66 -11.94
N ALA A 131 -16.34 3.95 -12.21
CA ALA A 131 -15.74 4.86 -11.24
C ALA A 131 -16.70 5.07 -10.07
N ARG A 132 -16.21 4.88 -8.83
CA ARG A 132 -17.02 5.03 -7.61
C ARG A 132 -16.24 5.79 -6.57
N PHE A 133 -16.84 6.85 -6.03
CA PHE A 133 -16.23 7.58 -4.92
C PHE A 133 -15.93 6.69 -3.69
N LEU A 134 -16.71 5.63 -3.48
CA LEU A 134 -16.45 4.65 -2.43
C LEU A 134 -15.11 3.92 -2.62
N ASP A 135 -14.69 3.70 -3.86
CA ASP A 135 -13.42 3.04 -4.17
C ASP A 135 -12.24 3.94 -3.76
N CYS A 136 -12.34 5.26 -3.99
CA CYS A 136 -11.38 6.23 -3.44
C CYS A 136 -11.23 6.11 -1.91
N LEU A 137 -12.33 5.90 -1.19
CA LEU A 137 -12.34 5.78 0.26
C LEU A 137 -11.72 4.46 0.73
N ILE A 138 -12.01 3.35 0.04
CA ILE A 138 -11.43 2.04 0.31
C ILE A 138 -9.90 2.11 0.14
N ASP A 139 -9.43 2.67 -0.97
CA ASP A 139 -8.00 2.83 -1.27
C ASP A 139 -7.30 3.74 -0.27
N THR A 140 -7.98 4.80 0.15
CA THR A 140 -7.49 5.67 1.23
C THR A 140 -7.43 4.94 2.58
N GLY A 141 -8.34 4.01 2.84
CA GLY A 141 -8.26 3.10 3.99
C GLY A 141 -6.97 2.28 3.98
N GLY A 142 -6.59 1.76 2.82
CA GLY A 142 -5.30 1.10 2.60
C GLY A 142 -4.11 2.01 2.86
N ALA A 143 -4.16 3.24 2.35
CA ALA A 143 -3.14 4.23 2.60
C ALA A 143 -2.98 4.54 4.10
N ILE A 144 -4.09 4.67 4.85
CA ILE A 144 -4.08 4.89 6.30
C ILE A 144 -3.39 3.74 7.03
N ILE A 145 -3.68 2.48 6.66
CA ILE A 145 -3.01 1.31 7.21
C ILE A 145 -1.49 1.41 6.96
N GLY A 146 -1.07 1.77 5.75
CA GLY A 146 0.35 1.94 5.42
C GLY A 146 1.05 3.07 6.18
N VAL A 147 0.32 4.16 6.51
CA VAL A 147 0.82 5.20 7.41
C VAL A 147 1.07 4.63 8.80
N PHE A 148 0.12 3.89 9.38
CA PHE A 148 0.31 3.26 10.69
C PHE A 148 1.50 2.30 10.71
N ILE A 149 1.64 1.45 9.69
CA ILE A 149 2.78 0.54 9.54
C ILE A 149 4.09 1.34 9.49
N SER A 150 4.15 2.43 8.73
CA SER A 150 5.33 3.29 8.63
C SER A 150 5.72 3.90 9.98
N LEU A 151 4.74 4.31 10.78
CA LEU A 151 4.97 4.85 12.13
C LEU A 151 5.51 3.77 13.08
N ILE A 152 4.93 2.56 13.04
CA ILE A 152 5.41 1.44 13.85
C ILE A 152 6.85 1.10 13.49
N LEU A 153 7.17 0.99 12.20
CA LEU A 153 8.53 0.73 11.72
C LEU A 153 9.50 1.84 12.16
N TYR A 154 9.09 3.10 12.06
CA TYR A 154 9.89 4.23 12.56
C TYR A 154 10.19 4.10 14.06
N CYS A 155 9.17 3.81 14.88
CA CYS A 155 9.34 3.63 16.33
C CYS A 155 10.29 2.47 16.67
N ILE A 156 10.15 1.34 15.97
CA ILE A 156 11.02 0.17 16.15
C ILE A 156 12.47 0.53 15.78
N LEU A 157 12.69 1.10 14.60
CA LEU A 157 14.02 1.48 14.13
C LEU A 157 14.68 2.51 15.05
N TYR A 158 13.94 3.52 15.49
CA TYR A 158 14.42 4.52 16.45
C TYR A 158 14.85 3.87 17.77
N THR A 159 14.05 2.93 18.28
CA THR A 159 14.35 2.20 19.52
C THR A 159 15.62 1.34 19.38
N ILE A 160 15.78 0.65 18.26
CA ILE A 160 16.97 -0.18 17.98
C ILE A 160 18.22 0.71 17.86
N MET A 161 18.13 1.80 17.07
CA MET A 161 19.25 2.72 16.86
C MET A 161 19.70 3.40 18.15
N THR A 162 18.77 3.84 18.99
CA THR A 162 19.11 4.46 20.28
C THR A 162 19.75 3.46 21.24
N LYS A 163 19.28 2.21 21.29
CA LYS A 163 19.95 1.14 22.06
C LYS A 163 21.35 0.85 21.54
N TYR A 164 21.54 0.77 20.22
CA TYR A 164 22.84 0.56 19.60
C TYR A 164 23.82 1.71 19.93
N GLN A 165 23.40 2.96 19.77
CA GLN A 165 24.20 4.15 20.07
C GLN A 165 24.63 4.23 21.54
N LYS A 166 23.75 3.82 22.47
CA LYS A 166 24.09 3.71 23.90
C LYS A 166 25.12 2.60 24.13
N LYS A 167 24.95 1.43 23.51
CA LYS A 167 25.87 0.29 23.63
C LYS A 167 27.27 0.61 23.09
N THR A 168 27.36 1.35 21.99
CA THR A 168 28.65 1.71 21.35
C THR A 168 29.26 3.00 21.91
N GLY A 169 28.67 3.60 22.94
CA GLY A 169 29.18 4.84 23.56
C GLY A 169 29.08 6.09 22.67
N ILE A 170 28.36 6.03 21.54
CA ILE A 170 28.18 7.17 20.62
C ILE A 170 27.33 8.27 21.28
N VAL A 171 26.42 7.89 22.17
CA VAL A 171 25.59 8.82 22.94
C VAL A 171 25.75 8.48 24.43
N THR A 172 26.30 9.42 25.20
CA THR A 172 26.37 9.30 26.66
C THR A 172 24.98 9.53 27.26
N SER A 173 24.59 8.68 28.21
CA SER A 173 23.31 8.82 28.91
C SER A 173 23.23 10.19 29.58
N LYS A 174 22.31 11.05 29.13
CA LYS A 174 22.04 12.34 29.79
C LYS A 174 21.20 12.21 31.07
N TYR A 175 20.78 10.99 31.39
CA TYR A 175 20.04 10.66 32.60
C TYR A 175 20.70 9.42 33.23
N LYS A 176 21.46 9.64 34.30
CA LYS A 176 21.66 8.64 35.36
C LYS A 176 20.55 8.85 36.37
#